data_AF-A0A1W6P1A5-F1
#
_entry.id   AF-A0A1W6P1A5-F1
#
_cell.length_a   1.000
_cell.length_b   1.000
_cell.length_c   1.000
_cell.angle_alpha   90.00
_cell.angle_beta   90.00
_cell.angle_gamma   90.00
#
_symmetry.space_group_name_H-M   'P 1'
#
loop_
_entity.id
_entity.type
_entity.pdbx_description
1 polymer ?
#
loop_
_entity_poly.entity_id
_entity_poly.type
_entity_poly.pdbx_seq_one_letter_code
_entity_poly.pdbx_strand_id
1 'polypeptide(L)'
;MIQDSDDRPLLSGEQRIAAAVGRVNAALTRMAQLMDRAPAPAYPADTPEIEAALYDAESRVARLEAHLAAERERLAVVEQQLAAQGGRLAEIDDELYRLRQSNAELRAITEELRASLSANVADPALVNRAMEAEIAALQANRAADLAEVSAVIAGLRPLVANAGRSAPRQLDAEEEN
;
A
#
# COMPACT_ATOMS: atom_id res chain seq x y z
N MET A 1 104.53 7.25 -7.88
CA MET A 1 104.14 6.68 -9.18
C MET A 1 102.96 5.76 -8.88
N ILE A 2 101.76 6.27 -8.55
CA ILE A 2 100.79 7.04 -9.34
C ILE A 2 100.76 6.56 -10.79
N GLN A 3 99.76 5.73 -11.09
CA GLN A 3 99.05 5.55 -12.36
C GLN A 3 97.85 4.66 -12.00
N ASP A 4 96.69 5.21 -11.66
CA ASP A 4 95.74 5.90 -12.56
C ASP A 4 95.22 4.94 -13.62
N SER A 5 93.94 4.57 -13.50
CA SER A 5 92.94 4.49 -14.59
C SER A 5 91.93 3.38 -14.34
N ASP A 6 90.74 3.81 -13.96
CA ASP A 6 89.48 3.08 -13.84
C ASP A 6 89.06 2.56 -15.23
N ASP A 7 89.63 1.44 -15.70
CA ASP A 7 89.28 0.83 -17.01
C ASP A 7 88.05 -0.08 -16.88
N ARG A 8 86.94 0.50 -16.42
CA ARG A 8 85.61 -0.05 -16.71
C ARG A 8 85.32 0.25 -18.17
N PRO A 9 85.09 -0.75 -19.04
CA PRO A 9 84.81 -0.49 -20.45
C PRO A 9 83.58 0.41 -20.54
N LEU A 10 83.80 1.67 -20.93
CA LEU A 10 82.77 2.64 -21.24
C LEU A 10 82.06 2.15 -22.50
N LEU A 11 81.10 1.24 -22.34
CA LEU A 11 80.20 0.83 -23.39
C LEU A 11 79.63 2.11 -24.03
N SER A 12 79.80 2.26 -25.36
CA SER A 12 79.20 3.37 -26.12
C SER A 12 77.73 3.51 -25.75
N GLY A 13 77.17 4.73 -25.80
CA GLY A 13 75.75 4.96 -25.53
C GLY A 13 74.85 3.98 -26.28
N GLU A 14 75.22 3.64 -27.51
CA GLU A 14 74.57 2.63 -28.35
C GLU A 14 74.66 1.21 -27.77
N GLN A 15 75.82 0.80 -27.23
CA GLN A 15 76.01 -0.51 -26.59
C GLN A 15 75.26 -0.61 -25.27
N ARG A 16 75.14 0.49 -24.51
CA ARG A 16 74.33 0.56 -23.28
C ARG A 16 72.83 0.46 -23.58
N ILE A 17 72.37 1.14 -24.65
CA ILE A 17 70.98 1.04 -25.13
C ILE A 17 70.69 -0.39 -25.60
N ALA A 18 71.57 -0.99 -26.39
CA ALA A 18 71.42 -2.38 -26.84
C ALA A 18 71.33 -3.38 -25.66
N ALA A 19 72.17 -3.21 -24.64
CA ALA A 19 72.12 -4.03 -23.43
C ALA A 19 70.86 -3.78 -22.57
N ALA A 20 70.35 -2.55 -22.53
CA ALA A 20 69.09 -2.23 -21.86
C ALA A 20 67.90 -2.86 -22.59
N VAL A 21 67.84 -2.75 -23.92
CA VAL A 21 66.81 -3.37 -24.76
C VAL A 21 66.84 -4.89 -24.65
N GLY A 22 68.03 -5.50 -24.65
CA GLY A 22 68.18 -6.95 -24.43
C GLY A 22 67.64 -7.40 -23.07
N ARG A 23 67.88 -6.62 -22.00
CA ARG A 23 67.33 -6.90 -20.67
C ARG A 23 65.81 -6.74 -20.61
N VAL A 24 65.26 -5.72 -21.28
CA VAL A 24 63.80 -5.51 -21.37
C VAL A 24 63.15 -6.66 -22.11
N ASN A 25 63.69 -7.07 -23.27
CA ASN A 25 63.16 -8.22 -24.01
C ASN A 25 63.19 -9.51 -23.18
N ALA A 26 64.30 -9.77 -22.47
CA ALA A 26 64.39 -10.93 -21.59
C ALA A 26 63.44 -10.85 -20.37
N ALA A 27 63.13 -9.65 -19.88
CA ALA A 27 62.13 -9.44 -18.83
C ALA A 27 60.71 -9.68 -19.37
N LEU A 28 60.40 -9.17 -20.57
CA LEU A 28 59.12 -9.38 -21.24
C LEU A 28 58.89 -10.86 -21.56
N THR A 29 59.89 -11.59 -22.07
CA THR A 29 59.79 -13.04 -22.28
C THR A 29 59.55 -13.79 -20.98
N ARG A 30 60.20 -13.39 -19.89
CA ARG A 30 59.94 -13.98 -18.56
C ARG A 30 58.54 -13.67 -18.05
N MET A 31 58.05 -12.44 -18.22
CA MET A 31 56.67 -12.09 -17.87
C MET A 31 55.67 -12.88 -18.71
N ALA A 32 55.90 -13.05 -20.02
CA ALA A 32 55.07 -13.87 -20.88
C ALA A 32 55.04 -15.34 -20.41
N GLN A 33 56.20 -15.92 -20.09
CA GLN A 33 56.29 -17.28 -19.54
C GLN A 33 55.66 -17.42 -18.15
N LEU A 34 55.74 -16.38 -17.32
CA LEU A 34 55.09 -16.36 -16.01
C LEU A 34 53.57 -16.20 -16.14
N MET A 35 53.08 -15.45 -17.12
CA MET A 35 51.65 -15.36 -17.44
C MET A 35 51.11 -16.66 -18.04
N ASP A 36 51.89 -17.34 -18.88
CA ASP A 36 51.52 -18.62 -19.48
C ASP A 36 51.55 -19.79 -18.47
N ARG A 37 52.42 -19.68 -17.45
CA ARG A 37 52.47 -20.60 -16.30
C ARG A 37 51.53 -20.22 -15.16
N ALA A 38 51.04 -18.98 -15.14
CA ALA A 38 50.02 -18.60 -14.18
C ALA A 38 48.77 -19.39 -14.55
N PRO A 39 48.21 -20.22 -13.64
CA PRO A 39 46.89 -20.77 -13.89
C PRO A 39 45.96 -19.59 -14.17
N ALA A 40 45.19 -19.66 -15.27
CA ALA A 40 44.13 -18.69 -15.52
C ALA A 40 43.37 -18.48 -14.20
N PRO A 41 42.98 -17.24 -13.84
CA PRO A 41 42.19 -17.03 -12.64
C PRO A 41 41.03 -18.03 -12.70
N ALA A 42 41.04 -18.98 -11.78
CA ALA A 42 39.93 -19.90 -11.61
C ALA A 42 38.80 -19.04 -11.04
N TYR A 43 38.12 -18.34 -11.93
CA TYR A 43 36.72 -18.05 -11.68
C TYR A 43 36.10 -19.43 -11.46
N PRO A 44 35.51 -19.70 -10.29
CA PRO A 44 34.77 -20.94 -10.12
C PRO A 44 33.80 -21.01 -11.29
N ALA A 45 34.02 -21.97 -12.18
CA ALA A 45 33.17 -22.19 -13.34
C ALA A 45 31.76 -22.36 -12.79
N ASP A 46 30.87 -21.44 -13.17
CA ASP A 46 29.43 -21.42 -12.98
C ASP A 46 28.92 -22.57 -12.10
N THR A 47 28.93 -22.35 -10.79
CA THR A 47 28.43 -23.34 -9.85
C THR A 47 26.92 -23.46 -10.05
N PRO A 48 26.38 -24.59 -10.51
CA PRO A 48 24.94 -24.78 -10.74
C PRO A 48 24.10 -24.54 -9.48
N GLU A 49 24.73 -24.59 -8.31
CA GLU A 49 24.16 -24.22 -7.01
C GLU A 49 23.80 -22.73 -6.91
N ILE A 50 24.61 -21.84 -7.50
CA ILE A 50 24.31 -20.39 -7.53
C ILE A 50 23.17 -20.11 -8.50
N GLU A 51 23.16 -20.74 -9.68
CA GLU A 51 22.05 -20.60 -10.64
C GLU A 51 20.73 -21.14 -10.05
N ALA A 52 20.78 -22.29 -9.38
CA ALA A 52 19.61 -22.85 -8.69
C ALA A 52 19.12 -21.94 -7.55
N ALA A 53 20.05 -21.35 -6.77
CA ALA A 53 19.70 -20.40 -5.71
C ALA A 53 19.13 -19.09 -6.27
N LEU A 54 19.65 -18.58 -7.39
CA LEU A 54 19.12 -17.41 -8.08
C LEU A 54 17.71 -17.69 -8.59
N TYR A 55 17.49 -18.84 -9.25
CA TYR A 55 16.17 -19.24 -9.73
C TYR A 55 15.16 -19.38 -8.57
N ASP A 56 15.53 -19.98 -7.43
CA ASP A 56 14.66 -20.02 -6.25
C ASP A 56 14.35 -18.61 -5.74
N ALA A 57 15.37 -17.75 -5.63
CA ALA A 57 15.19 -16.37 -5.17
C ALA A 57 14.26 -15.57 -6.09
N GLU A 58 14.43 -15.66 -7.41
CA GLU A 58 13.54 -15.03 -8.41
C GLU A 58 12.11 -15.56 -8.29
N SER A 59 11.94 -16.88 -8.11
CA SER A 59 10.62 -17.48 -7.91
C SER A 59 9.95 -16.96 -6.63
N ARG A 60 10.73 -16.76 -5.57
CA ARG A 60 10.25 -16.21 -4.28
C ARG A 60 9.87 -14.75 -4.41
N VAL A 61 10.68 -13.96 -5.10
CA VAL A 61 10.37 -12.55 -5.40
C VAL A 61 9.07 -12.47 -6.19
N ALA A 62 8.91 -13.25 -7.26
CA ALA A 62 7.68 -13.27 -8.04
C ALA A 62 6.44 -13.64 -7.19
N ARG A 63 6.55 -14.63 -6.29
CA ARG A 63 5.46 -14.98 -5.36
C ARG A 63 5.14 -13.85 -4.38
N LEU A 64 6.16 -13.18 -3.83
CA LEU A 64 5.97 -12.06 -2.92
C LEU A 64 5.37 -10.84 -3.63
N GLU A 65 5.78 -10.55 -4.86
CA GLU A 65 5.20 -9.48 -5.68
C GLU A 65 3.74 -9.74 -5.99
N ALA A 66 3.39 -10.98 -6.36
CA ALA A 66 1.99 -11.38 -6.56
C ALA A 66 1.16 -11.24 -5.27
N HIS A 67 1.72 -11.67 -4.13
CA HIS A 67 1.05 -11.52 -2.84
C HIS A 67 0.88 -10.04 -2.45
N LEU A 68 1.90 -9.21 -2.67
CA LEU A 68 1.84 -7.78 -2.40
C LEU A 68 0.81 -7.08 -3.30
N ALA A 69 0.72 -7.47 -4.57
CA ALA A 69 -0.29 -6.96 -5.49
C ALA A 69 -1.71 -7.32 -5.00
N ALA A 70 -1.94 -8.57 -4.59
CA ALA A 70 -3.23 -9.00 -4.04
C ALA A 70 -3.58 -8.26 -2.73
N GLU A 71 -2.61 -8.05 -1.83
CA GLU A 71 -2.84 -7.30 -0.60
C GLU A 71 -3.10 -5.81 -0.85
N ARG A 72 -2.44 -5.20 -1.83
CA ARG A 72 -2.74 -3.82 -2.24
C ARG A 72 -4.16 -3.69 -2.78
N GLU A 73 -4.63 -4.64 -3.56
CA GLU A 73 -6.01 -4.66 -4.04
C GLU A 73 -7.01 -4.80 -2.89
N ARG A 74 -6.73 -5.70 -1.92
CA ARG A 74 -7.55 -5.85 -0.71
C ARG A 74 -7.59 -4.57 0.11
N LEU A 75 -6.44 -3.91 0.33
CA LEU A 75 -6.36 -2.64 1.03
C LEU A 75 -7.17 -1.55 0.33
N ALA A 76 -7.06 -1.43 -1.00
CA ALA A 76 -7.84 -0.45 -1.76
C ALA A 76 -9.36 -0.67 -1.60
N VAL A 77 -9.82 -1.93 -1.58
CA VAL A 77 -11.23 -2.25 -1.31
C VAL A 77 -11.64 -1.85 0.11
N VAL A 78 -10.81 -2.13 1.12
CA VAL A 78 -11.08 -1.76 2.52
C VAL A 78 -11.10 -0.24 2.70
N GLU A 79 -10.17 0.49 2.09
CA GLU A 79 -10.13 1.95 2.11
C GLU A 79 -11.39 2.57 1.49
N GLN A 80 -11.84 2.06 0.34
CA GLN A 80 -13.09 2.50 -0.27
C GLN A 80 -14.30 2.21 0.62
N GLN A 81 -14.35 1.05 1.26
CA GLN A 81 -15.42 0.70 2.20
C GLN A 81 -15.42 1.63 3.42
N LEU A 82 -14.24 1.95 3.97
CA LEU A 82 -14.09 2.85 5.10
C LEU A 82 -14.52 4.27 4.73
N ALA A 83 -14.11 4.78 3.57
CA ALA A 83 -14.54 6.09 3.07
C ALA A 83 -16.07 6.14 2.90
N ALA A 84 -16.67 5.09 2.33
CA ALA A 84 -18.11 5.00 2.18
C ALA A 84 -18.85 4.90 3.54
N GLN A 85 -18.28 4.21 4.54
CA GLN A 85 -18.81 4.18 5.91
C GLN A 85 -18.74 5.56 6.56
N GLY A 86 -17.61 6.25 6.42
CA GLY A 86 -17.45 7.62 6.94
C GLY A 86 -18.48 8.60 6.36
N GLY A 87 -18.74 8.53 5.05
CA GLY A 87 -19.79 9.33 4.42
C GLY A 87 -21.18 9.08 5.00
N ARG A 88 -21.55 7.80 5.21
CA ARG A 88 -22.84 7.45 5.82
C ARG A 88 -22.99 7.90 7.26
N LEU A 89 -21.91 7.84 8.05
CA LEU A 89 -21.93 8.35 9.42
C LEU A 89 -22.17 9.86 9.44
N ALA A 90 -21.50 10.61 8.55
CA ALA A 90 -21.74 12.04 8.41
C ALA A 90 -23.20 12.35 8.02
N GLU A 91 -23.79 11.60 7.08
CA GLU A 91 -25.20 11.73 6.71
C GLU A 91 -26.14 11.49 7.91
N ILE A 92 -25.89 10.44 8.71
CA ILE A 92 -26.68 10.17 9.92
C ILE A 92 -26.54 11.30 10.94
N ASP A 93 -25.32 11.80 11.16
CA ASP A 93 -25.08 12.90 12.09
C ASP A 93 -25.84 14.17 11.68
N ASP A 94 -25.87 14.49 10.39
CA ASP A 94 -26.62 15.62 9.84
C ASP A 94 -28.14 15.45 10.02
N GLU A 95 -28.67 14.24 9.79
CA GLU A 95 -30.09 13.94 10.02
C GLU A 95 -30.45 13.98 11.51
N LEU A 96 -29.58 13.47 12.39
CA LEU A 96 -29.78 13.55 13.84
C LEU A 96 -29.72 14.99 14.34
N TYR A 97 -28.86 15.83 13.77
CA TYR A 97 -28.84 17.25 14.07
C TYR A 97 -30.18 17.92 13.70
N ARG A 98 -30.66 17.69 12.47
CA ARG A 98 -31.95 18.20 11.99
C ARG A 98 -33.12 17.71 12.84
N LEU A 99 -33.10 16.44 13.24
CA LEU A 99 -34.10 15.86 14.13
C LEU A 99 -34.11 16.50 15.52
N ARG A 100 -32.94 16.77 16.10
CA ARG A 100 -32.85 17.46 17.40
C ARG A 100 -33.37 18.89 17.31
N GLN A 101 -33.06 19.59 16.23
CA GLN A 101 -33.55 20.95 15.99
C GLN A 101 -35.08 20.98 15.86
N SER A 102 -35.66 20.14 15.02
CA SER A 102 -37.13 20.11 14.83
C SER A 102 -37.87 19.74 16.12
N ASN A 103 -37.33 18.81 16.92
CA ASN A 103 -37.89 18.48 18.24
C ASN A 103 -37.77 19.64 19.24
N ALA A 104 -36.68 20.40 19.22
CA ALA A 104 -36.51 21.57 20.08
C ALA A 104 -37.53 22.66 19.73
N GLU A 105 -37.72 22.92 18.43
CA GLU A 105 -38.72 23.87 17.92
C GLU A 105 -40.14 23.44 18.28
N LEU A 106 -40.49 22.16 18.07
CA LEU A 106 -41.80 21.62 18.44
C LEU A 106 -42.05 21.77 19.94
N ARG A 107 -41.07 21.45 20.79
CA ARG A 107 -41.18 21.63 22.25
C ARG A 107 -41.44 23.09 22.62
N ALA A 108 -40.69 24.03 22.04
CA ALA A 108 -40.88 25.45 22.28
C ALA A 108 -42.30 25.92 21.91
N ILE A 109 -42.81 25.50 20.74
CA ILE A 109 -44.15 25.86 20.29
C ILE A 109 -45.23 25.19 21.15
N THR A 110 -45.04 23.94 21.57
CA THR A 110 -45.98 23.29 22.50
C THR A 110 -46.05 23.99 23.85
N GLU A 111 -44.95 24.59 24.31
CA GLU A 111 -44.94 25.37 25.55
C GLU A 111 -45.65 26.72 25.37
N GLU A 112 -45.42 27.39 24.24
CA GLU A 112 -46.14 28.61 23.86
C GLU A 112 -47.66 28.34 23.78
N LEU A 113 -48.07 27.21 23.18
CA LEU A 113 -49.47 26.77 23.14
C LEU A 113 -50.05 26.57 24.53
N ARG A 114 -49.34 25.87 25.43
CA ARG A 114 -49.81 25.67 26.81
C ARG A 114 -49.97 27.00 27.54
N ALA A 115 -49.02 27.92 27.38
CA ALA A 115 -49.11 29.25 27.97
C ALA A 115 -50.33 30.02 27.44
N SER A 116 -50.55 30.04 26.12
CA SER A 116 -51.70 30.70 25.49
C SER A 116 -53.04 30.12 25.98
N LEU A 117 -53.14 28.80 26.04
CA LEU A 117 -54.32 28.10 26.56
C LEU A 117 -54.57 28.40 28.04
N SER A 118 -53.51 28.45 28.86
CA SER A 118 -53.63 28.80 30.28
C SER A 118 -54.09 30.24 30.51
N ALA A 119 -53.74 31.15 29.58
CA ALA A 119 -54.20 32.53 29.57
C ALA A 119 -55.60 32.70 28.95
N ASN A 120 -56.25 31.62 28.49
CA ASN A 120 -57.49 31.65 27.70
C ASN A 120 -57.39 32.56 26.45
N VAL A 121 -56.18 32.71 25.91
CA VAL A 121 -55.94 33.39 24.64
C VAL A 121 -55.93 32.34 23.54
N ALA A 122 -56.90 32.41 22.63
CA ALA A 122 -56.90 31.59 21.42
C ALA A 122 -56.15 32.34 20.32
N ASP A 123 -54.96 31.87 19.95
CA ASP A 123 -54.21 32.37 18.79
C ASP A 123 -54.21 31.31 17.66
N PRO A 124 -55.05 31.48 16.61
CA PRO A 124 -55.05 30.60 15.45
C PRO A 124 -53.70 30.52 14.72
N ALA A 125 -52.90 31.59 14.74
CA ALA A 125 -51.58 31.60 14.09
C ALA A 125 -50.59 30.69 14.84
N LEU A 126 -50.70 30.61 16.16
CA LEU A 126 -49.90 29.70 16.98
C LEU A 126 -50.26 28.23 16.72
N VAL A 127 -51.54 27.92 16.51
CA VAL A 127 -51.98 26.57 16.13
C VAL A 127 -51.39 26.16 14.78
N ASN A 128 -51.45 27.06 13.78
CA ASN A 128 -50.86 26.80 12.47
C ASN A 128 -49.34 26.57 12.57
N ARG A 129 -48.62 27.41 13.32
CA ARG A 129 -47.18 27.22 13.58
C ARG A 129 -46.88 25.87 14.25
N ALA A 130 -47.71 25.45 15.18
CA ALA A 130 -47.56 24.15 15.84
C ALA A 130 -47.75 22.98 14.88
N MET A 131 -48.76 23.05 14.01
CA MET A 131 -48.98 22.05 12.97
C MET A 131 -47.82 22.01 11.97
N GLU A 132 -47.29 23.16 11.56
CA GLU A 132 -46.12 23.24 10.69
C GLU A 132 -44.88 22.61 11.34
N ALA A 133 -44.63 22.91 12.61
CA ALA A 133 -43.54 22.32 13.38
C ALA A 133 -43.73 20.80 13.58
N GLU A 134 -44.96 20.32 13.74
CA GLU A 134 -45.26 18.89 13.83
C GLU A 134 -44.97 18.16 12.53
N ILE A 135 -45.37 18.74 11.39
CA ILE A 135 -45.04 18.18 10.07
C ILE A 135 -43.51 18.17 9.88
N ALA A 136 -42.82 19.25 10.23
CA ALA A 136 -41.35 19.32 10.13
C ALA A 136 -40.67 18.27 11.03
N ALA A 137 -41.15 18.07 12.26
CA ALA A 137 -40.64 17.05 13.16
C ALA A 137 -40.88 15.62 12.65
N LEU A 138 -42.07 15.33 12.10
CA LEU A 138 -42.37 14.04 11.48
C LEU A 138 -41.50 13.77 10.25
N GLN A 139 -41.28 14.79 9.42
CA GLN A 139 -40.39 14.68 8.25
C GLN A 139 -38.94 14.43 8.67
N ALA A 140 -38.44 15.13 9.68
CA ALA A 140 -37.09 14.94 10.21
C ALA A 140 -36.91 13.54 10.84
N ASN A 141 -37.90 13.05 11.60
CA ASN A 141 -37.90 11.67 12.13
C ASN A 141 -37.79 10.66 10.98
N ARG A 142 -38.64 10.80 9.96
CA ARG A 142 -38.62 9.90 8.81
C ARG A 142 -37.30 9.95 8.04
N ALA A 143 -36.69 11.13 7.90
CA ALA A 143 -35.40 11.27 7.23
C ALA A 143 -34.28 10.56 8.00
N ALA A 144 -34.24 10.73 9.33
CA ALA A 144 -33.31 10.02 10.21
C ALA A 144 -33.49 8.49 10.14
N ASP A 145 -34.73 8.01 10.21
CA ASP A 145 -35.04 6.57 10.10
C ASP A 145 -34.58 6.00 8.75
N LEU A 146 -34.83 6.72 7.64
CA LEU A 146 -34.42 6.29 6.31
C LEU A 146 -32.90 6.27 6.15
N ALA A 147 -32.19 7.25 6.72
CA ALA A 147 -30.73 7.27 6.72
C ALA A 147 -30.15 6.09 7.51
N GLU A 148 -30.69 5.80 8.70
CA GLU A 148 -30.27 4.66 9.51
C GLU A 148 -30.51 3.33 8.80
N VAL A 149 -31.73 3.12 8.26
CA VAL A 149 -32.07 1.89 7.52
C VAL A 149 -31.18 1.72 6.30
N SER A 150 -30.93 2.80 5.54
CA SER A 150 -30.05 2.77 4.37
C SER A 150 -28.62 2.39 4.77
N ALA A 151 -28.12 2.92 5.88
CA ALA A 151 -26.80 2.59 6.39
C ALA A 151 -26.69 1.13 6.88
N VAL A 152 -27.71 0.61 7.57
CA VAL A 152 -27.78 -0.79 7.99
C VAL A 152 -27.79 -1.72 6.77
N ILE A 153 -28.64 -1.45 5.77
CA ILE A 153 -28.70 -2.23 4.52
C ILE A 153 -27.34 -2.21 3.81
N ALA A 154 -26.70 -1.04 3.72
CA ALA A 154 -25.39 -0.91 3.11
C ALA A 154 -24.31 -1.72 3.86
N GLY A 155 -24.39 -1.77 5.20
CA GLY A 155 -23.50 -2.57 6.03
C GLY A 155 -23.74 -4.09 5.93
N LEU A 156 -24.99 -4.53 5.80
CA LEU A 156 -25.35 -5.94 5.72
C LEU A 156 -25.09 -6.56 4.34
N ARG A 157 -25.27 -5.79 3.26
CA ARG A 157 -25.08 -6.25 1.87
C ARG A 157 -23.74 -6.98 1.63
N PRO A 158 -22.56 -6.48 2.04
CA PRO A 158 -21.30 -7.19 1.84
C PRO A 158 -21.21 -8.49 2.66
N LEU A 159 -21.76 -8.54 3.87
CA LEU A 159 -21.75 -9.74 4.71
C LEU A 159 -22.57 -10.87 4.08
N VAL A 160 -23.75 -10.54 3.54
CA VAL A 160 -24.59 -11.50 2.81
C VAL A 160 -23.91 -11.98 1.53
N ALA A 161 -23.28 -11.07 0.77
CA ALA A 161 -22.55 -11.43 -0.44
C ALA A 161 -21.34 -12.34 -0.15
N ASN A 162 -20.67 -12.15 0.99
CA ASN A 162 -19.57 -13.01 1.43
C ASN A 162 -20.08 -14.37 1.93
N ALA A 163 -21.17 -14.41 2.70
CA ALA A 163 -21.78 -15.65 3.17
C ALA A 163 -22.24 -16.55 2.00
N GLY A 164 -22.80 -15.95 0.93
CA GLY A 164 -23.17 -16.68 -0.29
C GLY A 164 -21.97 -17.17 -1.10
N ARG A 165 -20.81 -16.51 -1.00
CA ARG A 165 -19.55 -16.96 -1.63
C ARG A 165 -18.85 -18.09 -0.86
N SER A 166 -19.06 -18.17 0.45
CA SER A 166 -18.51 -19.23 1.30
C SER A 166 -19.24 -20.58 1.19
N ALA A 167 -20.36 -20.66 0.46
CA ALA A 167 -21.07 -21.91 0.17
C ALA A 167 -21.00 -22.19 -1.35
N PRO A 168 -19.99 -22.93 -1.84
CA PRO A 168 -20.23 -24.36 -2.17
C PRO A 168 -19.01 -25.32 -2.11
N ARG A 169 -19.27 -26.59 -1.74
CA ARG A 169 -18.60 -27.90 -2.02
C ARG A 169 -18.36 -28.74 -0.76
N GLN A 170 -19.37 -29.52 -0.38
CA GLN A 170 -19.18 -30.65 0.55
C GLN A 170 -20.09 -31.84 0.24
N LEU A 171 -20.73 -31.92 -0.94
CA LEU A 171 -21.70 -32.97 -1.27
C LEU A 171 -21.35 -33.88 -2.46
N ASP A 172 -20.16 -33.77 -3.07
CA ASP A 172 -19.80 -34.58 -4.25
C ASP A 172 -18.66 -35.60 -3.97
N ALA A 173 -18.47 -36.09 -2.74
CA ALA A 173 -17.33 -36.94 -2.39
C ALA A 173 -17.66 -38.27 -1.66
N GLU A 174 -18.87 -38.81 -1.77
CA GLU A 174 -19.22 -40.11 -1.13
C GLU A 174 -19.84 -41.18 -2.06
N GLU A 175 -19.65 -41.09 -3.39
CA GLU A 175 -19.96 -42.21 -4.29
C GLU A 175 -18.77 -42.58 -5.18
N GLU A 176 -17.74 -43.21 -4.59
CA GLU A 176 -16.98 -44.30 -5.22
C GLU A 176 -15.89 -44.82 -4.25
N ASN A 177 -16.20 -45.91 -3.54
CA ASN A 177 -15.22 -46.95 -3.18
C ASN A 177 -15.92 -48.28 -2.92
#